data_AF-A0A7C4MVX1-F1
#
_entry.id   AF-A0A7C4MVX1-F1
#
_cell.length_a   1.000
_cell.length_b   1.000
_cell.length_c   1.000
_cell.angle_alpha   90.00
_cell.angle_beta   90.00
_cell.angle_gamma   90.00
#
_symmetry.space_group_name_H-M   'P 1'
#
loop_
_entity.id
_entity.type
_entity.pdbx_description
1 polymer ?
#
loop_
_entity_poly.entity_id
_entity_poly.type
_entity_poly.pdbx_seq_one_letter_code
_entity_poly.pdbx_strand_id
1 'polypeptide(L)'
;MEVWPAIDLRGGRCVRLRQGDYQQETVFAEDPAAMARHWVAQGARRLHLVDLDAARDGRGANAEAVRAILSAVAVPCQLGGGIRDEATIRRWLDAGAARLVVGTKAAEDPQWLRTMARLFPGRLVLGVDARDGWAATDGWRKTSRLSAIDLARQFADEPLAAVVYTDIATDGMLVGPNVAAMAEMQRAVPLPVVASGGVASVDDVARLAAIPMAGCIIGRALYEGAIRLADALAAAGETAVGCAG
;
A
#
# COMPACT_ATOMS: atom_id res chain seq x y z
N MET A 1 -4.88 -8.11 -12.79
CA MET A 1 -4.20 -7.44 -11.66
C MET A 1 -5.24 -6.58 -10.95
N GLU A 2 -5.29 -6.52 -9.62
CA GLU A 2 -6.24 -5.62 -8.92
C GLU A 2 -5.73 -4.15 -8.92
N VAL A 3 -6.63 -3.15 -8.90
CA VAL A 3 -6.28 -1.72 -8.76
C VAL A 3 -6.79 -1.16 -7.43
N TRP A 4 -5.89 -0.63 -6.60
CA TRP A 4 -6.19 -0.20 -5.24
C TRP A 4 -6.01 1.31 -5.07
N PRO A 5 -7.11 2.07 -4.95
CA PRO A 5 -7.04 3.45 -4.51
C PRO A 5 -6.38 3.52 -3.13
N ALA A 6 -5.34 4.37 -3.01
CA ALA A 6 -4.73 4.66 -1.72
C ALA A 6 -5.46 5.81 -1.00
N ILE A 7 -5.58 5.73 0.31
CA ILE A 7 -6.06 6.80 1.18
C ILE A 7 -5.02 7.00 2.27
N ASP A 8 -4.29 8.12 2.21
CA ASP A 8 -3.34 8.48 3.26
C ASP A 8 -4.05 9.37 4.29
N LEU A 9 -3.82 9.08 5.57
CA LEU A 9 -4.50 9.72 6.69
C LEU A 9 -3.51 10.52 7.52
N ARG A 10 -3.89 11.77 7.80
CA ARG A 10 -3.18 12.65 8.71
C ARG A 10 -4.15 13.58 9.43
N GLY A 11 -4.04 13.69 10.74
CA GLY A 11 -4.92 14.54 11.56
C GLY A 11 -6.41 14.27 11.35
N GLY A 12 -6.79 13.03 11.08
CA GLY A 12 -8.17 12.59 10.82
C GLY A 12 -8.67 12.79 9.39
N ARG A 13 -7.83 13.27 8.47
CA ARG A 13 -8.23 13.69 7.11
C ARG A 13 -7.52 12.91 6.01
N CYS A 14 -8.11 12.88 4.82
CA CYS A 14 -7.47 12.32 3.62
C CYS A 14 -6.52 13.32 2.99
N VAL A 15 -5.25 12.96 2.94
CA VAL A 15 -4.17 13.83 2.46
C VAL A 15 -3.32 13.15 1.40
N ARG A 16 -2.45 13.93 0.76
CA ARG A 16 -1.24 13.43 0.09
C ARG A 16 -0.04 14.26 0.48
N LEU A 17 1.10 13.58 0.61
CA LEU A 17 2.40 14.22 0.76
C LEU A 17 3.11 14.21 -0.59
N ARG A 18 3.73 15.32 -0.98
CA ARG A 18 4.62 15.33 -2.13
C ARG A 18 5.92 14.60 -1.77
N GLN A 19 6.22 13.48 -2.44
CA GLN A 19 7.42 12.66 -2.16
C GLN A 19 7.58 12.26 -0.68
N GLY A 20 6.47 12.06 0.04
CA GLY A 20 6.51 11.71 1.47
C GLY A 20 6.90 12.86 2.40
N ASP A 21 7.01 14.11 1.90
CA ASP A 21 7.34 15.28 2.71
C ASP A 21 6.13 15.79 3.51
N TYR A 22 6.21 15.68 4.83
CA TYR A 22 5.17 16.13 5.77
C TYR A 22 4.98 17.65 5.80
N GLN A 23 5.89 18.43 5.21
CA GLN A 23 5.72 19.88 5.06
C GLN A 23 4.95 20.24 3.79
N GLN A 24 4.80 19.31 2.84
CA GLN A 24 4.13 19.50 1.55
C GLN A 24 2.88 18.64 1.46
N GLU A 25 1.89 19.00 2.28
CA GLU A 25 0.58 18.34 2.36
C GLU A 25 -0.45 18.99 1.44
N THR A 26 -1.27 18.18 0.80
CA THR A 26 -2.54 18.59 0.19
C THR A 26 -3.67 17.80 0.82
N VAL A 27 -4.68 18.49 1.35
CA VAL A 27 -5.89 17.88 1.89
C VAL A 27 -6.87 17.66 0.74
N PHE A 28 -7.30 16.41 0.53
CA PHE A 28 -8.23 16.05 -0.54
C PHE A 28 -9.65 15.82 -0.02
N ALA A 29 -9.81 15.37 1.22
CA ALA A 29 -11.12 15.28 1.86
C ALA A 29 -11.01 15.31 3.39
N GLU A 30 -12.03 15.90 4.00
CA GLU A 30 -12.18 15.99 5.45
C GLU A 30 -12.86 14.75 6.05
N ASP A 31 -13.66 14.00 5.27
CA ASP A 31 -14.34 12.77 5.70
C ASP A 31 -13.71 11.53 5.04
N PRO A 32 -12.92 10.74 5.79
CA PRO A 32 -12.30 9.53 5.26
C PRO A 32 -13.27 8.42 4.90
N ALA A 33 -14.39 8.29 5.62
CA ALA A 33 -15.39 7.28 5.33
C ALA A 33 -16.13 7.60 4.03
N ALA A 34 -16.41 8.88 3.77
CA ALA A 34 -16.97 9.33 2.48
C ALA A 34 -16.00 9.07 1.33
N MET A 35 -14.69 9.34 1.53
CA MET A 35 -13.67 9.05 0.53
C MET A 35 -13.57 7.55 0.21
N ALA A 36 -13.64 6.68 1.22
CA ALA A 36 -13.68 5.23 1.01
C ALA A 36 -14.90 4.79 0.21
N ARG A 37 -16.11 5.27 0.58
CA ARG A 37 -17.34 4.99 -0.17
C ARG A 37 -17.27 5.48 -1.61
N HIS A 38 -16.66 6.65 -1.83
CA HIS A 38 -16.46 7.22 -3.16
C HIS A 38 -15.66 6.28 -4.08
N TRP A 39 -14.52 5.77 -3.60
CA TRP A 39 -13.72 4.84 -4.39
C TRP A 39 -14.41 3.50 -4.65
N VAL A 40 -15.12 2.97 -3.65
CA VAL A 40 -15.91 1.74 -3.81
C VAL A 40 -17.04 1.94 -4.82
N ALA A 41 -17.75 3.07 -4.78
CA ALA A 41 -18.79 3.40 -5.75
C ALA A 41 -18.24 3.52 -7.18
N GLN A 42 -16.95 3.85 -7.34
CA GLN A 42 -16.26 3.86 -8.63
C GLN A 42 -15.71 2.48 -9.05
N GLY A 43 -15.94 1.43 -8.27
CA GLY A 43 -15.59 0.06 -8.61
C GLY A 43 -14.37 -0.50 -7.90
N ALA A 44 -13.75 0.23 -6.95
CA ALA A 44 -12.64 -0.30 -6.17
C ALA A 44 -13.06 -1.54 -5.37
N ARG A 45 -12.28 -2.62 -5.48
CA ARG A 45 -12.52 -3.88 -4.74
C ARG A 45 -11.64 -4.08 -3.53
N ARG A 46 -10.67 -3.20 -3.35
CA ARG A 46 -9.78 -3.15 -2.21
C ARG A 46 -9.29 -1.73 -2.05
N LEU A 47 -9.08 -1.32 -0.81
CA LEU A 47 -8.48 -0.02 -0.49
C LEU A 47 -7.14 -0.23 0.20
N HIS A 48 -6.19 0.66 -0.11
CA HIS A 48 -4.91 0.75 0.59
C HIS A 48 -4.93 1.98 1.50
N LEU A 49 -4.82 1.78 2.80
CA LEU A 49 -4.88 2.85 3.80
C LEU A 49 -3.50 3.03 4.41
N VAL A 50 -3.08 4.28 4.61
CA VAL A 50 -1.82 4.61 5.30
C VAL A 50 -2.08 5.59 6.43
N ASP A 51 -1.83 5.19 7.67
CA ASP A 51 -1.79 6.10 8.82
C ASP A 51 -0.42 6.79 8.87
N LEU A 52 -0.33 8.01 8.31
CA LEU A 52 0.94 8.75 8.23
C LEU A 52 1.40 9.22 9.61
N ASP A 53 0.49 9.60 10.50
CA ASP A 53 0.87 10.00 11.86
C ASP A 53 1.48 8.83 12.64
N ALA A 54 0.88 7.64 12.55
CA ALA A 54 1.43 6.44 13.15
C ALA A 54 2.74 5.99 12.48
N ALA A 55 2.88 6.18 11.16
CA ALA A 55 4.13 5.91 10.45
C ALA A 55 5.28 6.78 10.98
N ARG A 56 5.02 8.06 11.25
CA ARG A 56 6.02 9.01 11.76
C ARG A 56 6.36 8.79 13.24
N ASP A 57 5.35 8.81 14.11
CA ASP A 57 5.57 8.94 15.56
C ASP A 57 5.26 7.65 16.33
N GLY A 58 4.79 6.60 15.65
CA GLY A 58 4.34 5.35 16.27
C GLY A 58 3.06 5.48 17.09
N ARG A 59 2.41 6.65 17.07
CA ARG A 59 1.16 6.95 17.79
C ARG A 59 0.07 7.28 16.78
N GLY A 60 -1.04 6.54 16.81
CA GLY A 60 -2.14 6.70 15.86
C GLY A 60 -3.11 7.79 16.30
N ALA A 61 -2.97 9.00 15.75
CA ALA A 61 -4.00 10.04 15.83
C ALA A 61 -5.20 9.73 14.92
N ASN A 62 -5.05 8.82 13.96
CA ASN A 62 -6.06 8.50 12.95
C ASN A 62 -6.92 7.27 13.31
N ALA A 63 -6.92 6.85 14.58
CA ALA A 63 -7.58 5.60 14.96
C ALA A 63 -9.09 5.59 14.65
N GLU A 64 -9.76 6.72 14.90
CA GLU A 64 -11.18 6.90 14.60
C GLU A 64 -11.44 6.96 13.09
N ALA A 65 -10.59 7.69 12.34
CA ALA A 65 -10.67 7.78 10.88
C ALA A 65 -10.57 6.40 10.21
N VAL A 66 -9.60 5.58 10.63
CA VAL A 66 -9.44 4.21 10.11
C VAL A 66 -10.67 3.36 10.45
N ARG A 67 -11.18 3.40 11.68
CA ARG A 67 -12.39 2.65 12.06
C ARG A 67 -13.62 3.09 11.27
N ALA A 68 -13.75 4.40 11.02
CA ALA A 68 -14.83 4.94 10.21
C ALA A 68 -14.78 4.41 8.77
N ILE A 69 -13.59 4.33 8.16
CA ILE A 69 -13.41 3.69 6.85
C ILE A 69 -13.79 2.21 6.90
N LEU A 70 -13.22 1.45 7.83
CA LEU A 70 -13.43 -0.01 7.93
C LEU A 70 -14.90 -0.37 8.16
N SER A 71 -15.66 0.50 8.84
CA SER A 71 -17.09 0.29 9.08
C SER A 71 -17.98 0.76 7.91
N ALA A 72 -17.46 1.63 7.04
CA ALA A 72 -18.23 2.26 5.97
C ALA A 72 -18.24 1.46 4.66
N VAL A 73 -17.32 0.52 4.47
CA VAL A 73 -17.19 -0.26 3.24
C VAL A 73 -17.01 -1.74 3.53
N ALA A 74 -17.57 -2.60 2.67
CA ALA A 74 -17.43 -4.05 2.78
C ALA A 74 -16.19 -4.60 2.06
N VAL A 75 -15.55 -3.79 1.22
CA VAL A 75 -14.35 -4.21 0.49
C VAL A 75 -13.16 -4.38 1.43
N PRO A 76 -12.28 -5.37 1.21
CA PRO A 76 -11.10 -5.56 2.04
C PRO A 76 -10.23 -4.30 2.06
N CYS A 77 -9.82 -3.88 3.25
CA CYS A 77 -8.88 -2.77 3.43
C CYS A 77 -7.53 -3.31 3.92
N GLN A 78 -6.45 -2.90 3.25
CA GLN A 78 -5.10 -3.08 3.74
C GLN A 78 -4.67 -1.82 4.48
N LEU A 79 -4.09 -1.95 5.68
CA LEU A 79 -3.63 -0.80 6.47
C LEU A 79 -2.11 -0.85 6.71
N GLY A 80 -1.42 0.22 6.34
CA GLY A 80 -0.04 0.49 6.72
C GLY A 80 0.07 1.68 7.68
N GLY A 81 1.26 1.83 8.29
CA GLY A 81 1.57 2.91 9.23
C GLY A 81 1.59 2.44 10.69
N GLY A 82 2.74 2.55 11.34
CA GLY A 82 2.89 2.31 12.79
C GLY A 82 2.70 0.88 13.28
N ILE A 83 2.71 -0.13 12.41
CA ILE A 83 2.58 -1.56 12.81
C ILE A 83 3.92 -2.05 13.38
N ARG A 84 4.08 -1.97 14.71
CA ARG A 84 5.36 -2.22 15.40
C ARG A 84 5.31 -3.30 16.50
N ASP A 85 4.11 -3.72 16.90
CA ASP A 85 3.89 -4.69 17.97
C ASP A 85 2.65 -5.57 17.70
N GLU A 86 2.57 -6.70 18.41
CA GLU A 86 1.48 -7.67 18.28
C GLU A 86 0.12 -7.07 18.68
N ALA A 87 0.09 -6.22 19.71
CA ALA A 87 -1.15 -5.60 20.20
C ALA A 87 -1.78 -4.72 19.11
N THR A 88 -0.96 -4.00 18.34
CA THR A 88 -1.37 -3.21 17.19
C THR A 88 -1.86 -4.07 16.04
N ILE A 89 -1.21 -5.21 15.79
CA ILE A 89 -1.69 -6.19 14.80
C ILE A 89 -3.09 -6.65 15.17
N ARG A 90 -3.28 -7.21 16.37
CA ARG A 90 -4.58 -7.70 16.85
C ARG A 90 -5.65 -6.63 16.78
N ARG A 91 -5.36 -5.44 17.33
CA ARG A 91 -6.28 -4.29 17.35
C ARG A 91 -6.87 -4.00 15.97
N TRP A 92 -6.03 -3.99 14.92
CA TRP A 92 -6.49 -3.62 13.59
C TRP A 92 -7.13 -4.78 12.84
N LEU A 93 -6.65 -6.01 13.01
CA LEU A 93 -7.32 -7.18 12.44
C LEU A 93 -8.71 -7.37 13.06
N ASP A 94 -8.86 -7.18 14.37
CA ASP A 94 -10.14 -7.26 15.10
C ASP A 94 -11.09 -6.12 14.71
N ALA A 95 -10.54 -4.95 14.35
CA ALA A 95 -11.32 -3.82 13.83
C ALA A 95 -11.78 -4.00 12.38
N GLY A 96 -11.39 -5.11 11.71
CA GLY A 96 -11.82 -5.43 10.35
C GLY A 96 -10.80 -5.17 9.24
N ALA A 97 -9.56 -4.77 9.56
CA ALA A 97 -8.52 -4.67 8.54
C ALA A 97 -8.23 -6.06 7.96
N ALA A 98 -8.30 -6.19 6.64
CA ALA A 98 -8.09 -7.47 5.97
C ALA A 98 -6.62 -7.93 6.13
N ARG A 99 -5.67 -7.00 6.04
CA ARG A 99 -4.24 -7.26 6.24
C ARG A 99 -3.47 -5.99 6.60
N LEU A 100 -2.28 -6.15 7.16
CA LEU A 100 -1.46 -5.04 7.66
C LEU A 100 -0.10 -4.98 6.97
N VAL A 101 0.34 -3.78 6.59
CA VAL A 101 1.65 -3.55 5.97
C VAL A 101 2.68 -3.25 7.04
N VAL A 102 3.74 -4.05 7.10
CA VAL A 102 4.88 -3.88 7.98
C VAL A 102 6.08 -3.47 7.13
N GLY A 103 6.46 -2.19 7.22
CA GLY A 103 7.66 -1.64 6.56
C GLY A 103 8.87 -1.65 7.48
N THR A 104 9.20 -0.49 8.09
CA THR A 104 10.42 -0.27 8.89
C THR A 104 10.74 -1.37 9.90
N LYS A 105 9.76 -1.84 10.68
CA LYS A 105 9.98 -2.90 11.70
C LYS A 105 10.43 -4.24 11.08
N ALA A 106 10.03 -4.54 9.85
CA ALA A 106 10.46 -5.74 9.13
C ALA A 106 11.96 -5.73 8.83
N ALA A 107 12.50 -4.56 8.48
CA ALA A 107 13.93 -4.38 8.19
C ALA A 107 14.77 -4.28 9.48
N GLU A 108 14.22 -3.66 10.53
CA GLU A 108 14.91 -3.51 11.83
C GLU A 108 14.94 -4.82 12.63
N ASP A 109 13.89 -5.63 12.54
CA ASP A 109 13.73 -6.85 13.32
C ASP A 109 13.06 -7.96 12.48
N PRO A 110 13.84 -8.60 11.57
CA PRO A 110 13.31 -9.65 10.70
C PRO A 110 12.73 -10.83 11.48
N GLN A 111 13.33 -11.20 12.62
CA GLN A 111 12.87 -12.33 13.43
C GLN A 111 11.49 -12.05 14.07
N TRP A 112 11.24 -10.81 14.47
CA TRP A 112 9.91 -10.40 14.92
C TRP A 112 8.88 -10.56 13.80
N LEU A 113 9.16 -10.10 12.58
CA LEU A 113 8.20 -10.24 11.48
C LEU A 113 7.94 -11.72 11.16
N ARG A 114 8.96 -12.60 11.16
CA ARG A 114 8.75 -14.05 10.98
C ARG A 114 7.79 -14.63 12.02
N THR A 115 8.03 -14.30 13.29
CA THR A 115 7.17 -14.73 14.40
C THR A 115 5.73 -14.27 14.18
N MET A 116 5.54 -12.99 13.86
CA MET A 116 4.21 -12.42 13.64
C MET A 116 3.53 -12.99 12.38
N ALA A 117 4.26 -13.22 11.30
CA ALA A 117 3.72 -13.81 10.07
C ALA A 117 3.14 -15.20 10.35
N ARG A 118 3.85 -16.02 11.14
CA ARG A 118 3.39 -17.36 11.54
C ARG A 118 2.21 -17.33 12.50
N LEU A 119 2.14 -16.34 13.38
CA LEU A 119 0.98 -16.15 14.28
C LEU A 119 -0.26 -15.63 13.53
N PHE A 120 -0.07 -14.86 12.45
CA PHE A 120 -1.13 -14.26 11.65
C PHE A 120 -0.98 -14.61 10.15
N PRO A 121 -1.07 -15.90 9.78
CA PRO A 121 -0.79 -16.35 8.42
C PRO A 121 -1.73 -15.69 7.41
N GLY A 122 -1.16 -15.14 6.34
CA GLY A 122 -1.89 -14.45 5.28
C GLY A 122 -2.48 -13.10 5.69
N ARG A 123 -2.13 -12.56 6.87
CA ARG A 123 -2.65 -11.26 7.37
C ARG A 123 -1.61 -10.15 7.38
N LEU A 124 -0.32 -10.45 7.21
CA LEU A 124 0.75 -9.46 7.17
C LEU A 124 1.32 -9.33 5.76
N VAL A 125 1.73 -8.11 5.42
CA VAL A 125 2.35 -7.76 4.15
C VAL A 125 3.68 -7.09 4.42
N LEU A 126 4.71 -7.53 3.73
CA LEU A 126 6.01 -6.88 3.78
C LEU A 126 5.96 -5.61 2.94
N GLY A 127 6.16 -4.45 3.56
CA GLY A 127 6.38 -3.19 2.87
C GLY A 127 7.86 -3.01 2.56
N VAL A 128 8.21 -2.87 1.28
CA VAL A 128 9.58 -2.65 0.82
C VAL A 128 9.61 -1.34 0.06
N ASP A 129 10.09 -0.29 0.71
CA ASP A 129 10.35 0.98 0.05
C ASP A 129 11.81 0.97 -0.44
N ALA A 130 12.02 1.30 -1.71
CA ALA A 130 13.32 1.23 -2.36
C ALA A 130 13.73 2.59 -2.93
N ARG A 131 15.00 2.93 -2.79
CA ARG A 131 15.66 4.04 -3.49
C ARG A 131 16.87 3.49 -4.21
N ASP A 132 16.89 3.60 -5.53
CA ASP A 132 17.97 3.07 -6.39
C ASP A 132 18.25 1.57 -6.15
N GLY A 133 17.19 0.79 -5.90
CA GLY A 133 17.27 -0.65 -5.61
C GLY A 133 17.63 -1.02 -4.17
N TRP A 134 17.93 -0.03 -3.31
CA TRP A 134 18.27 -0.25 -1.90
C TRP A 134 17.06 -0.03 -0.99
N ALA A 135 16.89 -0.91 0.00
CA ALA A 135 15.80 -0.77 0.95
C ALA A 135 15.99 0.49 1.82
N ALA A 136 14.97 1.34 1.86
CA ALA A 136 14.89 2.52 2.70
C ALA A 136 14.05 2.23 3.95
N THR A 137 14.48 2.77 5.08
CA THR A 137 13.82 2.64 6.38
C THR A 137 13.56 4.02 7.00
N ASP A 138 12.87 4.05 8.14
CA ASP A 138 12.59 5.29 8.91
C ASP A 138 11.84 6.36 8.09
N GLY A 139 10.74 5.96 7.44
CA GLY A 139 9.96 6.85 6.58
C GLY A 139 10.77 7.47 5.43
N TRP A 140 11.60 6.63 4.78
CA TRP A 140 12.46 6.98 3.64
C TRP A 140 13.69 7.85 3.96
N ARG A 141 14.01 8.02 5.24
CA ARG A 141 15.15 8.86 5.68
C ARG A 141 16.48 8.14 5.71
N LYS A 142 16.49 6.82 5.91
CA LYS A 142 17.72 6.02 6.00
C LYS A 142 17.78 5.00 4.89
N THR A 143 18.86 4.97 4.11
CA THR A 143 19.14 3.89 3.17
C THR A 143 19.89 2.79 3.90
N SER A 144 19.38 1.56 3.86
CA SER A 144 20.07 0.40 4.41
C SER A 144 21.19 -0.07 3.47
N ARG A 145 22.07 -0.95 3.96
CA ARG A 145 23.05 -1.66 3.10
C ARG A 145 22.45 -2.88 2.38
N LEU A 146 21.16 -3.13 2.56
CA LEU A 146 20.47 -4.29 2.04
C LEU A 146 19.70 -3.90 0.78
N SER A 147 19.84 -4.69 -0.28
CA SER A 147 19.02 -4.48 -1.47
C SER A 147 17.56 -4.77 -1.15
N ALA A 148 16.64 -4.10 -1.85
CA ALA A 148 15.22 -4.33 -1.66
C ALA A 148 14.82 -5.80 -1.96
N ILE A 149 15.49 -6.42 -2.94
CA ILE A 149 15.29 -7.82 -3.31
C ILE A 149 15.78 -8.76 -2.20
N ASP A 150 16.95 -8.52 -1.64
CA ASP A 150 17.48 -9.37 -0.57
C ASP A 150 16.66 -9.23 0.72
N LEU A 151 16.06 -8.06 0.96
CA LEU A 151 15.06 -7.90 2.02
C LEU A 151 13.84 -8.78 1.76
N ALA A 152 13.26 -8.73 0.56
CA ALA A 152 12.09 -9.53 0.22
C ALA A 152 12.37 -11.04 0.28
N ARG A 153 13.52 -11.48 -0.23
CA ARG A 153 13.94 -12.90 -0.24
C ARG A 153 14.05 -13.50 1.15
N GLN A 154 14.41 -12.71 2.16
CA GLN A 154 14.45 -13.21 3.53
C GLN A 154 13.10 -13.78 3.99
N PHE A 155 11.98 -13.28 3.47
CA PHE A 155 10.65 -13.70 3.89
C PHE A 155 9.93 -14.56 2.84
N ALA A 156 10.64 -15.05 1.81
CA ALA A 156 10.05 -15.82 0.72
C ALA A 156 9.25 -17.05 1.18
N ASP A 157 9.70 -17.69 2.26
CA ASP A 157 9.09 -18.91 2.81
C ASP A 157 8.13 -18.63 3.98
N GLU A 158 7.91 -17.36 4.34
CA GLU A 158 7.00 -17.00 5.43
C GLU A 158 5.57 -16.82 4.89
N PRO A 159 4.53 -17.09 5.71
CA PRO A 159 3.13 -17.01 5.28
C PRO A 159 2.62 -15.56 5.24
N LEU A 160 3.32 -14.70 4.51
CA LEU A 160 2.91 -13.33 4.22
C LEU A 160 1.86 -13.30 3.12
N ALA A 161 0.96 -12.32 3.19
CA ALA A 161 -0.11 -12.16 2.21
C ALA A 161 0.39 -11.58 0.88
N ALA A 162 1.45 -10.76 0.92
CA ALA A 162 2.05 -10.12 -0.24
C ALA A 162 3.36 -9.40 0.15
N VAL A 163 4.07 -8.92 -0.87
CA VAL A 163 5.04 -7.82 -0.79
C VAL A 163 4.43 -6.59 -1.45
N VAL A 164 4.40 -5.45 -0.75
CA VAL A 164 4.16 -4.14 -1.38
C VAL A 164 5.53 -3.53 -1.64
N TYR A 165 5.84 -3.32 -2.91
CA TYR A 165 7.10 -2.71 -3.32
C TYR A 165 6.85 -1.28 -3.80
N THR A 166 7.51 -0.31 -3.18
CA THR A 166 7.44 1.10 -3.54
C THR A 166 8.77 1.57 -4.09
N ASP A 167 8.81 2.08 -5.33
CA ASP A 167 9.98 2.82 -5.81
C ASP A 167 9.83 4.30 -5.45
N ILE A 168 10.56 4.72 -4.42
CA ILE A 168 10.51 6.07 -3.85
C ILE A 168 10.89 7.13 -4.89
N ALA A 169 11.78 6.83 -5.84
CA ALA A 169 12.23 7.81 -6.83
C ALA A 169 11.09 8.23 -7.77
N THR A 170 10.13 7.33 -8.00
CA THR A 170 8.98 7.58 -8.87
C THR A 170 7.72 7.98 -8.11
N ASP A 171 7.66 7.75 -6.80
CA ASP A 171 6.44 7.96 -6.03
C ASP A 171 6.04 9.45 -5.93
N GLY A 172 4.76 9.72 -6.22
CA GLY A 172 4.19 11.07 -6.25
C GLY A 172 4.74 12.00 -7.35
N MET A 173 5.60 11.50 -8.25
CA MET A 173 6.27 12.30 -9.29
C MET A 173 5.54 12.33 -10.64
N LEU A 174 4.57 11.44 -10.86
CA LEU A 174 3.82 11.31 -12.11
C LEU A 174 4.70 11.05 -13.35
N VAL A 175 5.83 10.35 -13.16
CA VAL A 175 6.79 10.01 -14.23
C VAL A 175 6.67 8.58 -14.73
N GLY A 176 5.69 7.83 -14.24
CA GLY A 176 5.52 6.40 -14.51
C GLY A 176 6.24 5.51 -13.49
N PRO A 177 5.77 4.26 -13.28
CA PRO A 177 6.38 3.32 -12.35
C PRO A 177 7.65 2.68 -12.94
N ASN A 178 8.54 2.24 -12.07
CA ASN A 178 9.72 1.46 -12.45
C ASN A 178 9.35 0.00 -12.75
N VAL A 179 8.79 -0.23 -13.94
CA VAL A 179 8.30 -1.55 -14.39
C VAL A 179 9.40 -2.62 -14.38
N ALA A 180 10.66 -2.25 -14.68
CA ALA A 180 11.78 -3.19 -14.65
C ALA A 180 12.05 -3.70 -13.22
N ALA A 181 12.12 -2.80 -12.24
CA ALA A 181 12.30 -3.17 -10.83
C ALA A 181 11.11 -4.00 -10.29
N MET A 182 9.88 -3.65 -10.68
CA MET A 182 8.68 -4.43 -10.33
C MET A 182 8.74 -5.86 -10.87
N ALA A 183 9.13 -6.02 -12.14
CA ALA A 183 9.30 -7.34 -12.77
C ALA A 183 10.44 -8.14 -12.14
N GLU A 184 11.49 -7.47 -11.68
CA GLU A 184 12.59 -8.12 -10.95
C GLU A 184 12.13 -8.61 -9.57
N MET A 185 11.44 -7.75 -8.80
CA MET A 185 10.87 -8.13 -7.50
C MET A 185 9.90 -9.31 -7.62
N GLN A 186 8.99 -9.27 -8.59
CA GLN A 186 8.03 -10.36 -8.82
C GLN A 186 8.69 -11.70 -9.18
N ARG A 187 9.87 -11.68 -9.83
CA ARG A 187 10.64 -12.91 -10.11
C ARG A 187 11.47 -13.38 -8.92
N ALA A 188 11.81 -12.48 -8.00
CA ALA A 188 12.72 -12.76 -6.90
C ALA A 188 12.07 -13.50 -5.72
N VAL A 189 10.74 -13.43 -5.60
CA VAL A 189 9.99 -14.05 -4.50
C VAL A 189 8.75 -14.80 -5.02
N PRO A 190 8.33 -15.90 -4.35
CA PRO A 190 7.11 -16.61 -4.68
C PRO A 190 5.84 -15.89 -4.18
N LEU A 191 6.01 -14.87 -3.34
CA LEU A 191 4.90 -14.09 -2.76
C LEU A 191 4.22 -13.21 -3.83
N PRO A 192 2.91 -12.96 -3.70
CA PRO A 192 2.23 -11.97 -4.53
C PRO A 192 2.88 -10.58 -4.38
N VAL A 193 3.25 -9.92 -5.48
CA VAL A 193 3.82 -8.56 -5.44
C VAL A 193 2.79 -7.52 -5.86
N VAL A 194 2.76 -6.42 -5.12
CA VAL A 194 1.89 -5.26 -5.36
C VAL A 194 2.77 -4.07 -5.68
N ALA A 195 2.52 -3.44 -6.83
CA ALA A 195 3.21 -2.22 -7.21
C ALA A 195 2.69 -1.04 -6.40
N SER A 196 3.60 -0.23 -5.89
CA SER A 196 3.31 1.08 -5.30
C SER A 196 4.28 2.12 -5.87
N GLY A 197 3.78 3.34 -6.08
CA GLY A 197 4.57 4.46 -6.58
C GLY A 197 4.62 4.61 -8.10
N GLY A 198 4.59 5.86 -8.55
CA GLY A 198 4.88 6.25 -9.94
C GLY A 198 3.75 6.10 -10.96
N VAL A 199 2.66 5.36 -10.67
CA VAL A 199 1.54 5.21 -11.61
C VAL A 199 0.90 6.57 -11.92
N ALA A 200 1.02 6.99 -13.18
CA ALA A 200 0.64 8.34 -13.63
C ALA A 200 -0.37 8.33 -14.78
N SER A 201 -0.47 7.21 -15.51
CA SER A 201 -1.34 7.05 -16.67
C SER A 201 -1.99 5.66 -16.73
N VAL A 202 -2.99 5.52 -17.60
CA VAL A 202 -3.62 4.22 -17.91
C VAL A 202 -2.63 3.27 -18.60
N ASP A 203 -1.70 3.80 -19.40
CA ASP A 203 -0.64 3.00 -20.03
C ASP A 203 0.29 2.37 -18.99
N ASP A 204 0.61 3.10 -17.91
CA ASP A 204 1.38 2.54 -16.79
C ASP A 204 0.67 1.34 -16.15
N VAL A 205 -0.65 1.42 -16.00
CA VAL A 205 -1.46 0.32 -15.47
C VAL A 205 -1.42 -0.88 -16.42
N ALA A 206 -1.54 -0.67 -17.72
CA ALA A 206 -1.44 -1.73 -18.73
C ALA A 206 -0.05 -2.40 -18.72
N ARG A 207 1.02 -1.61 -18.60
CA ARG A 207 2.40 -2.11 -18.49
C ARG A 207 2.63 -2.95 -17.24
N LEU A 208 2.06 -2.54 -16.10
CA LEU A 208 2.10 -3.33 -14.86
C LEU A 208 1.24 -4.60 -14.97
N ALA A 209 0.08 -4.53 -15.63
CA ALA A 209 -0.81 -5.68 -15.84
C ALA A 209 -0.18 -6.78 -16.73
N ALA A 210 0.80 -6.42 -17.57
CA ALA A 210 1.58 -7.37 -18.38
C ALA A 210 2.57 -8.21 -17.55
N ILE A 211 2.82 -7.83 -16.30
CA ILE A 211 3.58 -8.61 -15.31
C ILE A 211 2.55 -9.38 -14.45
N PRO A 212 2.85 -10.58 -13.95
CA PRO A 212 1.95 -11.34 -13.06
C PRO A 212 1.86 -10.72 -11.65
N MET A 213 1.62 -9.42 -11.54
CA MET A 213 1.45 -8.70 -10.29
C MET A 213 0.06 -8.95 -9.70
N ALA A 214 0.00 -9.00 -8.37
CA ALA A 214 -1.25 -9.16 -7.64
C ALA A 214 -2.11 -7.89 -7.71
N GLY A 215 -1.48 -6.72 -7.64
CA GLY A 215 -2.17 -5.44 -7.73
C GLY A 215 -1.25 -4.25 -7.95
N CYS A 216 -1.84 -3.09 -8.19
CA CYS A 216 -1.15 -1.81 -8.15
C CYS A 216 -1.91 -0.83 -7.25
N ILE A 217 -1.16 -0.06 -6.46
CA ILE A 217 -1.66 1.00 -5.61
C ILE A 217 -1.57 2.30 -6.39
N ILE A 218 -2.71 2.99 -6.55
CA ILE A 218 -2.76 4.28 -7.24
C ILE A 218 -3.23 5.33 -6.25
N GLY A 219 -2.40 6.37 -6.10
CA GLY A 219 -2.68 7.46 -5.19
C GLY A 219 -2.96 8.77 -5.89
N ARG A 220 -1.98 9.67 -5.85
CA ARG A 220 -2.06 11.04 -6.37
C ARG A 220 -2.76 11.17 -7.73
N ALA A 221 -2.45 10.29 -8.69
CA ALA A 221 -3.02 10.34 -10.03
C ALA A 221 -4.56 10.20 -10.07
N LEU A 222 -5.17 9.46 -9.13
CA LEU A 222 -6.63 9.39 -9.00
C LEU A 222 -7.21 10.68 -8.43
N TYR A 223 -6.54 11.27 -7.43
CA TYR A 223 -7.00 12.47 -6.74
C TYR A 223 -6.87 13.74 -7.60
N GLU A 224 -5.83 13.82 -8.42
CA GLU A 224 -5.62 14.94 -9.36
C GLU A 224 -6.37 14.75 -10.69
N GLY A 225 -7.11 13.65 -10.84
CA GLY A 225 -7.90 13.37 -12.05
C GLY A 225 -7.06 13.01 -13.28
N ALA A 226 -5.76 12.77 -13.14
CA ALA A 226 -4.88 12.30 -14.21
C ALA A 226 -5.30 10.91 -14.72
N ILE A 227 -5.89 10.09 -13.84
CA ILE A 227 -6.45 8.78 -14.17
C ILE A 227 -7.86 8.69 -13.59
N ARG A 228 -8.84 8.23 -14.37
CA ARG A 228 -10.13 7.80 -13.84
C ARG A 228 -10.01 6.34 -13.38
N LEU A 229 -10.56 6.01 -12.21
CA LEU A 229 -10.46 4.65 -11.66
C LEU A 229 -11.04 3.60 -12.63
N ALA A 230 -12.17 3.90 -13.27
CA ALA A 230 -12.80 3.01 -14.25
C ALA A 230 -11.86 2.66 -15.43
N ASP A 231 -11.06 3.62 -15.91
CA ASP A 231 -10.11 3.38 -17.00
C ASP A 231 -8.92 2.53 -16.51
N ALA A 232 -8.45 2.77 -15.29
CA ALA A 232 -7.41 1.95 -14.67
C ALA A 232 -7.86 0.50 -14.48
N LEU A 233 -9.09 0.29 -13.96
CA LEU A 233 -9.67 -1.03 -13.78
C LEU A 233 -9.77 -1.78 -15.13
N ALA A 234 -10.24 -1.09 -16.18
CA ALA A 234 -10.32 -1.67 -17.51
C ALA A 234 -8.94 -2.06 -18.06
N ALA A 235 -7.93 -1.18 -17.94
CA ALA A 235 -6.57 -1.47 -18.37
C ALA A 235 -5.89 -2.59 -17.58
N ALA A 236 -6.26 -2.77 -16.31
CA ALA A 236 -5.78 -3.86 -15.47
C ALA A 236 -6.44 -5.22 -15.77
N GLY A 237 -7.44 -5.24 -16.66
CA GLY A 237 -8.28 -6.40 -16.96
C GLY A 237 -9.21 -6.78 -15.81
N GLU A 238 -9.44 -5.88 -14.84
CA GLU A 238 -10.29 -6.11 -13.69
C GLU A 238 -11.75 -5.88 -14.09
N THR A 239 -12.37 -6.90 -14.66
CA THR A 239 -13.79 -6.83 -15.08
C THR A 239 -14.70 -6.79 -13.86
N ALA A 240 -15.68 -5.86 -13.86
CA ALA A 240 -16.79 -5.84 -12.92
C ALA A 240 -17.43 -7.24 -12.84
N VAL A 241 -17.42 -7.89 -11.67
CA VAL A 241 -18.30 -9.02 -11.41
C VAL A 241 -19.67 -8.39 -11.47
N GLY A 242 -20.42 -8.67 -12.53
CA GLY A 242 -21.78 -8.20 -12.68
C GLY A 242 -22.53 -8.50 -11.38
N CYS A 243 -23.33 -7.54 -10.93
CA CYS A 243 -24.38 -7.82 -9.97
C CYS A 243 -25.24 -8.94 -10.56
N ALA A 244 -24.94 -10.19 -10.20
CA ALA A 244 -25.86 -11.29 -10.39
C ALA A 244 -27.02 -10.99 -9.45
N GLY A 245 -28.19 -10.79 -10.06
CA GLY A 245 -29.42 -10.31 -9.43
C GLY A 245 -30.07 -11.28 -8.45
#